data_AF-A0A1C3JRM2-F1
#
_entry.id   AF-A0A1C3JRM2-F1
#
_cell.length_a   1.000
_cell.length_b   1.000
_cell.length_c   1.000
_cell.angle_alpha   90.00
_cell.angle_beta   90.00
_cell.angle_gamma   90.00
#
_symmetry.space_group_name_H-M   'P 1'
#
loop_
_entity.id
_entity.type
_entity.pdbx_description
1 polymer ?
#
loop_
_entity_poly.entity_id
_entity_poly.type
_entity_poly.pdbx_seq_one_letter_code
_entity_poly.pdbx_strand_id
1 'polypeptide(L)' 'MKKALKPVLEGLAVGCVFVSITMLFDIPMYMSLVIGALAALGGYRNSIKMDKAKADKAAAAEQKND' A
#
# COMPACT_ATOMS: atom_id res chain seq x y z
N MET A 1 14.21 1.16 -14.47
CA MET A 1 13.69 2.28 -13.64
C MET A 1 12.16 2.48 -13.68
N LYS A 2 11.40 2.01 -14.70
CA LYS A 2 9.92 2.13 -14.75
C LYS A 2 9.13 1.37 -13.65
N LYS A 3 9.76 0.49 -12.87
CA LYS A 3 9.08 -0.33 -11.83
C LYS A 3 8.88 0.38 -10.49
N ALA A 4 9.66 1.42 -10.19
CA ALA A 4 9.60 2.11 -8.89
C ALA A 4 8.52 3.20 -8.82
N LEU A 5 8.15 3.80 -9.97
CA LEU A 5 7.16 4.87 -10.03
C LEU A 5 5.71 4.36 -10.03
N LYS A 6 5.50 3.08 -10.38
CA LYS A 6 4.19 2.45 -10.43
C LYS A 6 3.43 2.51 -9.08
N PRO A 7 4.03 2.14 -7.93
CA PRO A 7 3.34 2.24 -6.63
C PRO A 7 3.07 3.70 -6.23
N VAL A 8 3.91 4.65 -6.66
CA VAL A 8 3.69 6.07 -6.39
C VAL A 8 2.50 6.60 -7.20
N LEU A 9 2.38 6.19 -8.46
CA LEU A 9 1.25 6.56 -9.32
C LEU A 9 -0.07 5.97 -8.83
N GLU A 10 -0.06 4.70 -8.40
CA GLU A 10 -1.23 4.05 -7.79
C GLU A 10 -1.60 4.72 -6.46
N GLY A 11 -0.61 5.03 -5.61
CA GLY A 11 -0.83 5.78 -4.37
C GLY A 11 -1.38 7.19 -4.59
N LEU A 12 -0.91 7.90 -5.62
CA LEU A 12 -1.39 9.23 -5.99
C LEU A 12 -2.86 9.18 -6.47
N ALA A 13 -3.20 8.19 -7.30
CA ALA A 13 -4.57 8.01 -7.78
C ALA A 13 -5.54 7.72 -6.62
N VAL A 14 -5.15 6.83 -5.69
CA VAL A 14 -5.94 6.53 -4.49
C VAL A 14 -6.08 7.77 -3.60
N GLY A 15 -5.02 8.58 -3.46
CA GLY A 15 -5.05 9.86 -2.75
C GLY A 15 -6.03 10.87 -3.36
N CYS A 16 -6.06 11.01 -4.68
CA CYS A 16 -7.03 11.88 -5.37
C CYS A 16 -8.48 11.45 -5.16
N VAL A 17 -8.75 10.14 -5.19
CA VAL A 17 -10.08 9.60 -4.90
C VAL A 17 -10.45 9.86 -3.43
N PHE A 18 -9.51 9.66 -2.51
CA PHE A 18 -9.72 9.92 -1.10
C PHE A 18 -10.05 11.39 -0.80
N VAL A 19 -9.31 12.33 -1.41
CA VAL A 19 -9.57 13.78 -1.27
C VAL A 19 -10.96 14.14 -1.81
N SER A 20 -11.32 13.59 -2.98
CA SER A 20 -12.64 13.80 -3.58
C SER A 20 -13.77 13.30 -2.67
N ILE A 21 -13.61 12.14 -2.02
CA ILE A 21 -14.57 11.60 -1.06
C ILE A 21 -14.66 12.49 0.18
N THR A 22 -13.52 12.95 0.71
CA THR A 22 -13.53 13.82 1.90
C THR A 22 -14.23 15.15 1.65
N MET A 23 -14.11 15.72 0.43
CA MET A 23 -14.87 16.91 0.04
C MET A 23 -16.36 16.60 -0.19
N LEU A 24 -16.70 15.45 -0.79
CA LEU A 24 -18.08 15.07 -1.08
C LEU A 24 -18.92 14.84 0.19
N PHE A 25 -18.30 14.32 1.25
CA PHE A 25 -18.96 13.99 2.51
C PHE A 25 -18.66 14.99 3.65
N ASP A 26 -18.03 16.13 3.32
CA ASP A 26 -17.61 17.17 4.28
C ASP A 26 -16.91 16.58 5.51
N ILE A 27 -16.05 15.57 5.25
CA ILE A 27 -15.39 14.82 6.32
C ILE A 27 -14.39 15.76 6.98
N PRO A 28 -14.52 16.03 8.29
CA PRO A 28 -13.60 16.89 9.01
C PRO A 28 -12.16 16.42 8.80
N MET A 29 -11.24 17.36 8.57
CA MET A 29 -9.81 17.07 8.33
C MET A 29 -9.16 16.13 9.35
N TYR A 30 -9.66 16.12 10.60
CA TYR A 30 -9.22 15.17 11.62
C TYR A 30 -9.57 13.71 11.28
N MET A 31 -10.79 13.46 10.77
CA MET A 31 -11.22 12.12 10.36
C MET A 31 -10.48 11.62 9.12
N SER A 32 -10.21 12.50 8.14
CA SER A 32 -9.43 12.14 6.95
C SER A 32 -8.00 11.72 7.32
N LEU A 33 -7.40 12.40 8.29
CA LEU A 33 -6.08 12.06 8.86
C LEU A 33 -6.06 10.69 9.53
N VAL A 34 -7.08 10.37 10.33
CA VAL A 34 -7.20 9.06 11.00
C VAL A 34 -7.37 7.94 9.98
N ILE A 35 -8.20 8.13 8.95
CA ILE A 35 -8.39 7.12 7.90
C ILE A 35 -7.11 6.93 7.09
N GLY A 36 -6.42 8.03 6.73
CA GLY A 36 -5.13 7.97 6.05
C GLY A 36 -4.06 7.22 6.86
N ALA A 37 -3.98 7.48 8.16
CA ALA A 37 -3.06 6.80 9.06
C ALA A 37 -3.37 5.30 9.19
N LEU A 38 -4.65 4.94 9.33
CA LEU A 38 -5.07 3.53 9.39
C LEU A 38 -4.82 2.80 8.07
N ALA A 39 -5.05 3.45 6.92
CA ALA A 39 -4.77 2.89 5.60
C ALA A 39 -3.26 2.68 5.39
N ALA A 40 -2.43 3.64 5.80
CA ALA A 40 -0.97 3.52 5.73
C ALA A 40 -0.44 2.39 6.64
N LEU A 41 -0.93 2.31 7.89
CA LEU A 41 -0.55 1.25 8.83
C LEU A 41 -1.02 -0.13 8.35
N GLY A 42 -2.24 -0.23 7.83
CA GLY A 42 -2.77 -1.46 7.25
C GLY A 42 -2.00 -1.90 6.01
N GLY A 43 -1.70 -0.96 5.11
CA GLY A 43 -0.90 -1.18 3.91
C GLY A 43 0.52 -1.63 4.22
N TYR A 44 1.18 -0.99 5.20
CA TYR A 44 2.53 -1.33 5.64
C TYR A 44 2.61 -2.74 6.27
N ARG A 45 1.63 -3.12 7.09
CA ARG A 45 1.58 -4.48 7.65
C ARG A 45 1.33 -5.53 6.56
N ASN A 46 0.53 -5.21 5.55
CA ASN A 46 0.24 -6.13 4.44
C ASN A 46 1.44 -6.27 3.48
N SER A 47 2.19 -5.19 3.22
CA SER A 47 3.39 -5.24 2.37
C SER A 47 4.49 -6.10 2.99
N ILE A 48 4.75 -5.98 4.30
CA ILE A 48 5.74 -6.80 5.01
C ILE A 48 5.41 -8.29 4.92
N LYS A 49 4.14 -8.67 5.11
CA LYS A 49 3.72 -10.08 5.05
C LYS A 49 3.93 -10.65 3.64
N MET A 50 3.67 -9.84 2.62
CA MET A 50 3.83 -10.24 1.22
C MET A 50 5.30 -10.35 0.81
N ASP A 51 6.17 -9.47 1.31
CA ASP A 51 7.61 -9.53 1.07
C ASP A 51 8.26 -10.75 1.75
N LYS A 52 7.85 -11.08 2.99
CA LYS A 52 8.26 -12.35 3.64
C LYS A 52 7.82 -13.57 2.84
N ALA A 53 6.54 -13.64 2.44
CA ALA A 53 6.05 -14.77 1.65
C ALA A 53 6.75 -14.89 0.28
N LYS A 54 7.21 -13.78 -0.33
CA LYS A 54 8.03 -13.83 -1.55
C LYS A 54 9.44 -14.31 -1.26
N ALA A 55 10.06 -13.89 -0.16
CA ALA A 55 11.39 -14.35 0.24
C ALA A 55 11.38 -15.86 0.56
N ASP A 56 10.37 -16.34 1.29
CA ASP A 56 10.21 -17.76 1.62
C ASP A 56 9.99 -18.61 0.36
N LYS A 57 9.19 -18.10 -0.60
CA LYS A 57 8.99 -18.78 -1.89
C LYS A 57 10.24 -18.77 -2.76
N ALA A 58 11.04 -17.70 -2.72
CA ALA A 58 12.31 -17.63 -3.44
C ALA A 58 13.31 -18.64 -2.85
N ALA A 59 13.44 -18.70 -1.52
CA ALA A 59 14.30 -19.65 -0.81
C ALA A 59 13.88 -21.12 -1.06
N ALA A 60 12.57 -21.41 -1.07
CA ALA A 60 12.06 -22.75 -1.36
C ALA A 60 12.22 -23.17 -2.84
N ALA A 61 12.29 -22.21 -3.78
CA ALA A 61 12.54 -22.49 -5.19
C ALA A 61 14.03 -22.75 -5.49
N GLU A 62 14.92 -22.16 -4.70
CA GLU A 62 16.38 -22.37 -4.76
C GLU A 62 16.76 -23.77 -4.26
N GLN A 63 16.17 -24.22 -3.14
CA GLN A 63 16.37 -25.59 -2.60
C GLN A 63 15.83 -26.73 -3.47
N LYS A 64 15.02 -26.45 -4.51
CA LYS A 64 14.46 -27.48 -5.39
C LYS A 64 15.28 -27.68 -6.68
N ASN A 65 16.34 -26.89 -6.89
CA ASN A 65 17.24 -26.97 -8.05
C ASN A 65 18.66 -27.45 -7.71
N ASP A 66 18.95 -27.77 -6.45
CA ASP A 66 20.11 -28.55 -5.99
C ASP A 66 19.70 -30.01 -5.73
#